data_AF-A0A642V2T9-F1
#
_entry.id   AF-A0A642V2T9-F1
#
_cell.length_a   1.000
_cell.length_b   1.000
_cell.length_c   1.000
_cell.angle_alpha   90.00
_cell.angle_beta   90.00
_cell.angle_gamma   90.00
#
_symmetry.space_group_name_H-M   'P 1'
#
loop_
_entity.id
_entity.type
_entity.pdbx_description
1 polymer ?
#
loop_
_entity_poly.entity_id
_entity_poly.type
_entity_poly.pdbx_seq_one_letter_code
_entity_poly.pdbx_strand_id
1 'polypeptide(L)'
;MDCPEQEHRQPAAIPQPENGFEYGLTSPDSLRHAGNSSGNSNNGDDTEEKRKAQNRAAQRAFRERKEKRVKQLEDKLSLAQEERDRLSKENELLRHENMLISQSYQKPRAGAAETAVPKVATFPRSATIDDETFCNELTEAHGGYKSTELKYQVYVRPTDGETLLGAGAIWAKIMEFEDEDEDPIDVEDVIERLRERAVCDGFGPVYRLTDIEQAIKQARKAAQKR
;
A
#
# COMPACT_ATOMS: atom_id res chain seq x y z
N MET A 1 -20.20 -57.01 -28.72
CA MET A 1 -19.83 -55.62 -28.95
C MET A 1 -20.81 -54.81 -28.14
N ASP A 2 -20.47 -54.53 -26.89
CA ASP A 2 -21.29 -53.78 -25.95
C ASP A 2 -20.38 -52.82 -25.18
N CYS A 3 -20.66 -51.52 -25.31
CA CYS A 3 -20.03 -50.44 -24.56
C CYS A 3 -20.63 -50.38 -23.15
N PRO A 4 -19.85 -50.04 -22.11
CA PRO A 4 -20.41 -49.51 -20.88
C PRO A 4 -20.13 -48.00 -20.75
N GLU A 5 -21.23 -47.25 -20.82
CA GLU A 5 -21.68 -46.20 -19.91
C GLU A 5 -20.63 -45.25 -19.27
N GLN A 6 -20.70 -43.97 -19.66
CA GLN A 6 -20.13 -42.84 -18.92
C GLN A 6 -20.96 -42.55 -17.67
N GLU A 7 -20.33 -42.54 -16.48
CA GLU A 7 -20.87 -41.87 -15.31
C GLU A 7 -20.26 -40.47 -15.13
N HIS A 8 -21.13 -39.47 -15.15
CA HIS A 8 -20.88 -38.06 -14.93
C HIS A 8 -20.32 -37.81 -13.51
N ARG A 9 -19.02 -37.51 -13.40
CA ARG A 9 -18.43 -37.05 -12.14
C ARG A 9 -18.66 -35.55 -11.97
N GLN A 10 -19.61 -35.17 -11.11
CA GLN A 10 -19.79 -33.78 -10.68
C GLN A 10 -18.54 -33.29 -9.90
N PRO A 11 -18.08 -32.03 -10.08
CA PRO A 11 -16.96 -31.50 -9.32
C PRO A 11 -17.40 -31.13 -7.89
N ALA A 12 -16.82 -31.79 -6.89
CA ALA A 12 -17.03 -31.45 -5.49
C ALA A 12 -16.42 -30.06 -5.18
N ALA A 13 -17.25 -29.17 -4.65
CA ALA A 13 -16.92 -27.82 -4.25
C ALA A 13 -15.80 -27.76 -3.21
N ILE A 14 -14.94 -26.75 -3.35
CA ILE A 14 -13.80 -26.44 -2.47
C ILE A 14 -14.34 -25.77 -1.19
N PRO A 15 -14.12 -26.30 0.03
CA PRO A 15 -14.48 -25.57 1.24
C PRO A 15 -13.44 -24.47 1.53
N GLN A 16 -13.94 -23.25 1.64
CA GLN A 16 -13.23 -22.05 2.10
C GLN A 16 -12.78 -22.22 3.57
N PRO A 17 -11.60 -21.72 3.98
CA PRO A 17 -11.19 -21.78 5.38
C PRO A 17 -11.81 -20.61 6.16
N GLU A 18 -12.78 -20.93 7.02
CA GLU A 18 -13.24 -20.05 8.08
C GLU A 18 -12.21 -19.91 9.20
N ASN A 19 -12.06 -18.68 9.67
CA ASN A 19 -11.13 -18.25 10.71
C ASN A 19 -11.46 -18.90 12.06
N GLY A 20 -10.43 -19.40 12.77
CA GLY A 20 -10.57 -19.87 14.15
C GLY A 20 -9.42 -20.78 14.59
N PHE A 21 -8.23 -20.22 14.81
CA PHE A 21 -7.12 -20.95 15.43
C PHE A 21 -7.33 -21.04 16.94
N GLU A 22 -7.81 -22.19 17.43
CA GLU A 22 -7.77 -22.54 18.85
C GLU A 22 -6.65 -23.57 19.08
N TYR A 23 -5.62 -23.15 19.83
CA TYR A 23 -4.44 -23.95 20.16
C TYR A 23 -4.74 -24.85 21.37
N GLY A 24 -5.35 -26.01 21.14
CA GLY A 24 -5.54 -27.04 22.15
C GLY A 24 -4.53 -28.17 22.04
N LEU A 25 -3.38 -28.09 22.72
CA LEU A 25 -2.54 -29.25 23.03
C LEU A 25 -3.24 -30.06 24.15
N THR A 26 -4.11 -31.00 23.78
CA THR A 26 -4.65 -31.97 24.75
C THR A 26 -3.88 -33.29 24.65
N SER A 27 -3.19 -33.59 25.74
CA SER A 27 -2.48 -34.83 26.05
C SER A 27 -3.32 -36.09 25.76
N PRO A 28 -2.80 -37.16 25.12
CA PRO A 28 -3.58 -38.33 24.79
C PRO A 28 -3.48 -39.35 25.94
N ASP A 29 -4.17 -39.12 27.04
CA ASP A 29 -4.35 -40.17 28.06
C ASP A 29 -5.70 -40.04 28.75
N SER A 30 -6.75 -40.57 28.12
CA SER A 30 -7.98 -41.08 28.77
C SER A 30 -9.05 -41.39 27.73
N LEU A 31 -9.01 -42.58 27.11
CA LEU A 31 -10.22 -43.25 26.61
C LEU A 31 -10.00 -44.77 26.60
N ARG A 32 -10.04 -45.37 27.79
CA ARG A 32 -10.34 -46.79 27.97
C ARG A 32 -11.61 -46.89 28.81
N HIS A 33 -12.77 -47.01 28.18
CA HIS A 33 -13.91 -47.84 28.59
C HIS A 33 -15.15 -47.51 27.76
N ALA A 34 -15.51 -48.40 26.84
CA ALA A 34 -16.90 -48.71 26.48
C ALA A 34 -16.91 -50.04 25.68
N GLY A 35 -17.02 -51.17 26.39
CA GLY A 35 -17.72 -52.33 25.83
C GLY A 35 -19.23 -52.00 25.82
N ASN A 36 -20.12 -52.68 25.10
CA ASN A 36 -20.13 -53.97 24.43
C ASN A 36 -21.45 -54.03 23.64
N SER A 37 -21.48 -54.48 22.38
CA SER A 37 -22.63 -55.28 21.89
C SER A 37 -22.38 -55.94 20.53
N SER A 38 -22.20 -57.26 20.60
CA SER A 38 -22.60 -58.36 19.71
C SER A 38 -23.20 -58.06 18.31
N GLY A 39 -22.57 -58.60 17.27
CA GLY A 39 -23.21 -58.85 15.97
C GLY A 39 -22.25 -59.22 14.81
N ASN A 40 -22.08 -60.53 14.55
CA ASN A 40 -21.57 -61.14 13.30
C ASN A 40 -20.04 -61.13 13.02
N SER A 41 -19.33 -62.11 13.59
CA SER A 41 -17.86 -62.28 13.60
C SER A 41 -17.18 -62.65 12.27
N ASN A 42 -17.79 -62.45 11.10
CA ASN A 42 -17.12 -62.65 9.80
C ASN A 42 -17.10 -61.41 8.88
N ASN A 43 -17.68 -60.27 9.31
CA ASN A 43 -17.64 -58.99 8.58
C ASN A 43 -17.01 -57.83 9.39
N GLY A 44 -16.76 -58.02 10.69
CA GLY A 44 -16.23 -56.97 11.58
C GLY A 44 -14.76 -56.64 11.31
N ASP A 45 -13.94 -57.65 11.02
CA ASP A 45 -12.50 -57.50 10.80
C ASP A 45 -12.22 -56.67 9.53
N ASP A 46 -12.87 -57.02 8.42
CA ASP A 46 -12.82 -56.25 7.16
C ASP A 46 -13.25 -54.79 7.34
N THR A 47 -14.25 -54.50 8.19
CA THR A 47 -14.68 -53.12 8.46
C THR A 47 -13.71 -52.34 9.34
N GLU A 48 -13.08 -53.00 10.31
CA GLU A 48 -12.09 -52.39 11.19
C GLU A 48 -10.78 -52.11 10.44
N GLU A 49 -10.34 -53.04 9.61
CA GLU A 49 -9.18 -52.87 8.74
C GLU A 49 -9.38 -51.73 7.74
N LYS A 50 -10.56 -51.65 7.09
CA LYS A 50 -10.93 -50.53 6.22
C LYS A 50 -10.90 -49.19 6.97
N ARG A 51 -11.43 -49.13 8.20
CA ARG A 51 -11.41 -47.93 9.04
C ARG A 51 -9.99 -47.52 9.45
N LYS A 52 -9.13 -48.48 9.81
CA LYS A 52 -7.71 -48.22 10.12
C LYS A 52 -6.97 -47.70 8.88
N ALA A 53 -7.21 -48.29 7.71
CA ALA A 53 -6.62 -47.86 6.46
C ALA A 53 -7.05 -46.43 6.07
N GLN A 54 -8.34 -46.11 6.20
CA GLN A 54 -8.88 -44.76 5.96
C GLN A 54 -8.30 -43.74 6.93
N ASN A 55 -8.20 -44.05 8.23
CA ASN A 55 -7.58 -43.15 9.21
C ASN A 55 -6.10 -42.91 8.91
N ARG A 56 -5.36 -43.96 8.52
CA ARG A 56 -3.96 -43.81 8.08
C ARG A 56 -3.86 -42.91 6.84
N ALA A 57 -4.76 -43.07 5.87
CA ALA A 57 -4.81 -42.22 4.69
C ALA A 57 -5.17 -40.77 5.03
N ALA A 58 -6.17 -40.55 5.88
CA ALA A 58 -6.57 -39.23 6.34
C ALA A 58 -5.44 -38.53 7.13
N GLN A 59 -4.74 -39.26 8.00
CA GLN A 59 -3.61 -38.74 8.75
C GLN A 59 -2.44 -38.35 7.84
N ARG A 60 -2.15 -39.15 6.81
CA ARG A 60 -1.15 -38.82 5.78
C ARG A 60 -1.56 -37.57 5.00
N ALA A 61 -2.81 -37.52 4.53
CA ALA A 61 -3.33 -36.35 3.82
C ALA A 61 -3.31 -35.08 4.69
N PHE A 62 -3.61 -35.19 5.99
CA PHE A 62 -3.52 -34.06 6.92
C PHE A 62 -2.08 -33.58 7.10
N ARG A 63 -1.13 -34.51 7.29
CA ARG A 63 0.30 -34.19 7.39
C ARG A 63 0.80 -33.52 6.12
N GLU A 64 0.49 -34.10 4.96
CA GLU A 64 0.89 -33.55 3.66
C GLU A 64 0.31 -32.15 3.42
N ARG A 65 -0.98 -31.92 3.76
CA ARG A 65 -1.58 -30.58 3.67
C ARG A 65 -0.91 -29.58 4.61
N LYS A 66 -0.57 -30.00 5.83
CA LYS A 66 0.12 -29.15 6.80
C LYS A 66 1.53 -28.80 6.32
N GLU A 67 2.30 -29.79 5.88
CA GLU A 67 3.64 -29.60 5.31
C GLU A 67 3.60 -28.70 4.07
N LYS A 68 2.63 -28.90 3.17
CA LYS A 68 2.42 -28.02 2.01
C LYS A 68 2.10 -26.59 2.43
N ARG A 69 1.25 -26.38 3.44
CA ARG A 69 0.94 -25.02 3.93
C ARG A 69 2.14 -24.36 4.59
N VAL A 70 2.91 -25.10 5.38
CA VAL A 70 4.15 -24.59 5.98
C VAL A 70 5.12 -24.17 4.89
N LYS A 71 5.36 -25.03 3.90
CA LYS A 71 6.20 -24.71 2.74
C LYS A 71 5.70 -23.49 1.99
N GLN A 72 4.40 -23.39 1.72
CA GLN A 72 3.81 -22.21 1.07
C GLN A 72 4.01 -20.92 1.87
N LEU A 73 3.99 -20.98 3.20
CA LEU A 73 4.23 -19.81 4.05
C LEU A 73 5.72 -19.44 4.04
N GLU A 74 6.61 -20.41 4.09
CA GLU A 74 8.06 -20.22 3.96
C GLU A 74 8.41 -19.59 2.61
N ASP A 75 7.84 -20.11 1.50
CA ASP A 75 8.03 -19.57 0.16
C ASP A 75 7.54 -18.11 0.08
N LYS A 76 6.35 -17.81 0.62
CA LYS A 76 5.81 -16.44 0.67
C LYS A 76 6.69 -15.50 1.49
N LEU A 77 7.22 -15.98 2.61
CA LEU A 77 8.12 -15.20 3.46
C LEU A 77 9.43 -14.90 2.73
N SER A 78 10.01 -15.89 2.05
CA SER A 78 11.23 -15.73 1.25
C SER A 78 11.03 -14.70 0.16
N LEU A 79 9.95 -14.83 -0.63
CA LEU A 79 9.63 -13.90 -1.71
C LEU A 79 9.44 -12.46 -1.20
N ALA A 80 8.68 -12.28 -0.11
CA ALA A 80 8.47 -10.96 0.47
C ALA A 80 9.78 -10.36 1.02
N GLN A 81 10.67 -11.19 1.56
CA GLN A 81 11.96 -10.74 2.07
C GLN A 81 12.91 -10.33 0.93
N GLU A 82 12.94 -11.11 -0.16
CA GLU A 82 13.70 -10.77 -1.37
C GLU A 82 13.22 -9.47 -2.00
N GLU A 83 11.91 -9.26 -2.09
CA GLU A 83 11.31 -8.01 -2.58
C GLU A 83 11.68 -6.82 -1.68
N ARG A 84 11.61 -7.01 -0.35
CA ARG A 84 12.04 -5.97 0.61
C ARG A 84 13.51 -5.62 0.46
N ASP A 85 14.38 -6.62 0.33
CA ASP A 85 15.83 -6.40 0.14
C ASP A 85 16.12 -5.69 -1.19
N ARG A 86 15.38 -6.03 -2.26
CA ARG A 86 15.47 -5.36 -3.56
C ARG A 86 15.07 -3.89 -3.45
N LEU A 87 13.91 -3.61 -2.89
CA LEU A 87 13.40 -2.25 -2.72
C LEU A 87 14.30 -1.41 -1.79
N SER A 88 14.86 -2.01 -0.74
CA SER A 88 15.80 -1.33 0.15
C SER A 88 17.05 -0.87 -0.59
N LYS A 89 17.65 -1.74 -1.42
CA LYS A 89 18.83 -1.39 -2.23
C LYS A 89 18.52 -0.29 -3.23
N GLU A 90 17.38 -0.36 -3.89
CA GLU A 90 16.94 0.68 -4.83
C GLU A 90 16.74 2.02 -4.13
N ASN A 91 16.12 2.01 -2.94
CA ASN A 91 15.93 3.21 -2.14
C ASN A 91 17.25 3.82 -1.67
N GLU A 92 18.21 3.01 -1.24
CA GLU A 92 19.56 3.45 -0.87
C GLU A 92 20.27 4.15 -2.05
N LEU A 93 20.17 3.58 -3.25
CA LEU A 93 20.73 4.18 -4.46
C LEU A 93 20.07 5.52 -4.80
N LEU A 94 18.75 5.59 -4.78
CA LEU A 94 18.00 6.83 -5.04
C LEU A 94 18.30 7.91 -4.01
N ARG A 95 18.44 7.56 -2.73
CA ARG A 95 18.84 8.49 -1.66
C ARG A 95 20.25 9.02 -1.88
N HIS A 96 21.19 8.15 -2.27
CA HIS A 96 22.56 8.55 -2.60
C HIS A 96 22.60 9.48 -3.82
N GLU A 97 21.85 9.17 -4.88
CA GLU A 97 21.74 10.03 -6.07
C GLU A 97 21.14 11.40 -5.71
N ASN A 98 20.02 11.43 -4.96
CA ASN A 98 19.42 12.66 -4.48
C ASN A 98 20.41 13.49 -3.63
N MET A 99 21.24 12.84 -2.80
CA MET A 99 22.28 13.53 -2.04
C MET A 99 23.33 14.17 -2.95
N LEU A 100 23.80 13.46 -3.97
CA LEU A 100 24.77 14.01 -4.95
C LEU A 100 24.19 15.18 -5.73
N ILE A 101 22.96 15.02 -6.22
CA ILE A 101 22.22 16.08 -6.91
C ILE A 101 22.08 17.29 -6.00
N SER A 102 21.62 17.11 -4.76
CA SER A 102 21.48 18.19 -3.78
C SER A 102 22.81 18.89 -3.48
N GLN A 103 23.90 18.12 -3.33
CA GLN A 103 25.24 18.69 -3.12
C GLN A 103 25.72 19.50 -4.32
N SER A 104 25.36 19.08 -5.54
CA SER A 104 25.71 19.82 -6.77
C SER A 104 24.98 21.17 -6.85
N TYR A 105 23.71 21.22 -6.43
CA TYR A 105 22.92 22.45 -6.37
C TYR A 105 23.29 23.36 -5.20
N GLN A 106 23.85 22.82 -4.12
CA GLN A 106 24.24 23.59 -2.93
C GLN A 106 25.59 24.31 -3.03
N LYS A 107 26.46 23.99 -4.00
CA LYS A 107 27.71 24.75 -4.19
C LYS A 107 27.39 26.14 -4.75
N PRO A 108 27.53 27.22 -3.95
CA PRO A 108 27.51 28.55 -4.53
C PRO A 108 28.76 28.66 -5.40
N ARG A 109 28.64 29.27 -6.57
CA ARG A 109 29.76 29.65 -7.43
C ARG A 109 30.70 30.57 -6.62
N ALA A 110 31.65 29.98 -5.89
CA ALA A 110 32.62 30.68 -5.06
C ALA A 110 33.60 31.43 -5.97
N GLY A 111 33.21 32.64 -6.34
CA GLY A 111 33.95 33.49 -7.25
C GLY A 111 33.09 34.65 -7.78
N ALA A 112 32.46 35.40 -6.88
CA ALA A 112 31.97 36.74 -7.20
C ALA A 112 32.01 37.59 -5.92
N ALA A 113 32.98 38.49 -5.91
CA ALA A 113 33.16 39.52 -4.91
C ALA A 113 31.93 40.44 -4.83
N GLU A 114 31.79 41.06 -3.67
CA GLU A 114 30.92 42.19 -3.35
C GLU A 114 30.68 43.12 -4.56
N THR A 115 29.50 43.02 -5.17
CA THR A 115 28.78 44.12 -5.83
C THR A 115 27.35 43.65 -6.07
N ALA A 116 26.39 44.48 -5.68
CA ALA A 116 24.96 44.19 -5.78
C ALA A 116 24.50 44.02 -7.24
N VAL A 117 24.09 42.81 -7.66
CA VAL A 117 23.12 42.46 -8.74
C VAL A 117 23.15 40.94 -9.01
N PRO A 118 22.23 40.31 -9.77
CA PRO A 118 20.76 40.40 -9.83
C PRO A 118 20.13 38.99 -9.62
N LYS A 119 18.82 38.93 -9.30
CA LYS A 119 18.06 37.66 -9.28
C LYS A 119 18.08 37.06 -10.69
N VAL A 120 18.62 35.85 -10.82
CA VAL A 120 18.60 35.06 -12.05
C VAL A 120 17.14 34.87 -12.48
N ALA A 121 16.90 35.08 -13.76
CA ALA A 121 15.58 35.02 -14.38
C ALA A 121 14.97 33.62 -14.26
N THR A 122 14.08 33.44 -13.29
CA THR A 122 13.04 32.41 -13.30
C THR A 122 11.86 32.98 -14.09
N PHE A 123 11.50 32.39 -15.22
CA PHE A 123 10.32 32.74 -16.02
C PHE A 123 9.54 31.47 -16.39
N PRO A 124 8.20 31.52 -16.55
CA PRO A 124 7.21 32.57 -16.19
C PRO A 124 6.14 32.02 -15.19
N ARG A 125 5.20 32.74 -14.55
CA ARG A 125 4.95 34.16 -14.22
C ARG A 125 3.96 34.36 -13.04
N SER A 126 3.39 33.31 -12.44
CA SER A 126 2.25 33.43 -11.50
C SER A 126 2.57 33.19 -10.03
N ALA A 127 3.53 32.32 -9.71
CA ALA A 127 3.87 32.07 -8.31
C ALA A 127 4.71 33.20 -7.70
N THR A 128 4.06 34.10 -6.97
CA THR A 128 4.71 35.05 -6.04
C THR A 128 5.34 34.35 -4.84
N ILE A 129 5.04 33.06 -4.66
CA ILE A 129 5.35 32.24 -3.49
C ILE A 129 6.32 31.14 -3.91
N ASP A 130 7.30 30.79 -3.08
CA ASP A 130 8.16 29.62 -3.30
C ASP A 130 7.51 28.34 -2.73
N ASP A 131 7.95 27.17 -3.19
CA ASP A 131 7.43 25.86 -2.75
C ASP A 131 7.47 25.65 -1.23
N GLU A 132 8.50 26.17 -0.54
CA GLU A 132 8.61 26.06 0.92
C GLU A 132 7.57 26.95 1.61
N THR A 133 7.42 28.19 1.16
CA THR A 133 6.42 29.12 1.69
C THR A 133 5.01 28.59 1.45
N PHE A 134 4.70 28.08 0.25
CA PHE A 134 3.41 27.45 -0.05
C PHE A 134 3.13 26.28 0.90
N CYS A 135 4.09 25.37 1.06
CA CYS A 135 3.91 24.20 1.92
C CYS A 135 3.68 24.60 3.38
N ASN A 136 4.43 25.58 3.89
CA ASN A 136 4.28 26.06 5.25
C ASN A 136 2.90 26.70 5.45
N GLU A 137 2.49 27.57 4.54
CA GLU A 137 1.24 28.31 4.66
C GLU A 137 -0.01 27.41 4.50
N LEU A 138 0.05 26.42 3.60
CA LEU A 138 -1.01 25.44 3.42
C LEU A 138 -1.17 24.54 4.67
N THR A 139 -0.07 24.25 5.35
CA THR A 139 -0.04 23.32 6.49
C THR A 139 -0.02 23.99 7.87
N GLU A 140 0.05 25.33 7.94
CA GLU A 140 0.16 26.10 9.18
C GLU A 140 -0.97 25.77 10.18
N ALA A 141 -2.21 25.71 9.68
CA ALA A 141 -3.39 25.37 10.49
C ALA A 141 -3.31 23.95 11.11
N HIS A 142 -2.48 23.07 10.54
CA HIS A 142 -2.33 21.67 10.93
C HIS A 142 -1.01 21.40 11.67
N GLY A 143 -0.30 22.46 12.08
CA GLY A 143 0.96 22.37 12.83
C GLY A 143 2.20 22.13 11.97
N GLY A 144 2.12 22.41 10.66
CA GLY A 144 3.22 22.32 9.71
C GLY A 144 3.55 20.90 9.26
N TYR A 145 4.31 20.78 8.18
CA TYR A 145 4.83 19.48 7.76
C TYR A 145 6.00 19.07 8.68
N LYS A 146 5.90 17.88 9.27
CA LYS A 146 6.90 17.40 10.26
C LYS A 146 8.12 16.72 9.64
N SER A 147 8.07 16.43 8.33
CA SER A 147 9.13 15.73 7.61
C SER A 147 9.18 16.17 6.16
N THR A 148 10.37 16.50 5.67
CA THR A 148 10.65 16.75 4.25
C THR A 148 10.32 15.54 3.38
N GLU A 149 10.40 14.32 3.92
CA GLU A 149 10.08 13.09 3.19
C GLU A 149 8.57 12.97 2.92
N LEU A 150 7.73 13.51 3.81
CA LEU A 150 6.26 13.47 3.66
C LEU A 150 5.71 14.63 2.85
N LYS A 151 6.53 15.64 2.55
CA LYS A 151 6.17 16.82 1.76
C LYS A 151 5.64 16.44 0.37
N TYR A 152 6.31 15.52 -0.32
CA TYR A 152 5.95 15.07 -1.67
C TYR A 152 5.26 13.69 -1.69
N GLN A 153 4.74 13.23 -0.55
CA GLN A 153 4.10 11.91 -0.45
C GLN A 153 2.82 11.87 -1.29
N VAL A 154 2.65 10.78 -2.06
CA VAL A 154 1.42 10.47 -2.80
C VAL A 154 1.08 9.01 -2.56
N TYR A 155 -0.16 8.71 -2.15
CA TYR A 155 -0.62 7.34 -1.96
C TYR A 155 -2.12 7.21 -2.19
N VAL A 156 -2.58 5.99 -2.42
CA VAL A 156 -4.01 5.68 -2.54
C VAL A 156 -4.51 5.15 -1.20
N ARG A 157 -5.56 5.75 -0.66
CA ARG A 157 -6.14 5.30 0.60
C ARG A 157 -6.91 3.99 0.39
N PRO A 158 -6.62 2.92 1.15
CA PRO A 158 -7.27 1.61 0.95
C PRO A 158 -8.78 1.59 1.21
N THR A 159 -9.32 2.55 1.98
CA THR A 159 -10.73 2.54 2.40
C THR A 159 -11.69 2.97 1.30
N ASP A 160 -11.29 3.93 0.46
CA ASP A 160 -12.13 4.56 -0.55
C ASP A 160 -11.46 4.63 -1.93
N GLY A 161 -10.19 4.22 -2.05
CA GLY A 161 -9.45 4.21 -3.30
C GLY A 161 -9.05 5.61 -3.78
N GLU A 162 -9.12 6.62 -2.91
CA GLU A 162 -8.77 7.99 -3.28
C GLU A 162 -7.28 8.27 -3.15
N THR A 163 -6.73 9.01 -4.11
CA THR A 163 -5.34 9.48 -4.06
C THR A 163 -5.22 10.69 -3.13
N LEU A 164 -4.35 10.56 -2.13
CA LEU A 164 -4.01 11.58 -1.16
C LEU A 164 -2.59 12.11 -1.44
N LEU A 165 -2.44 13.42 -1.40
CA LEU A 165 -1.21 14.14 -1.72
C LEU A 165 -0.77 15.01 -0.54
N GLY A 166 0.54 15.06 -0.30
CA GLY A 166 1.17 16.02 0.60
C GLY A 166 1.34 17.40 -0.05
N ALA A 167 1.67 18.42 0.75
CA ALA A 167 1.72 19.82 0.33
C ALA A 167 2.66 20.10 -0.87
N GLY A 168 3.85 19.48 -0.91
CA GLY A 168 4.77 19.66 -2.03
C GLY A 168 4.34 18.90 -3.29
N ALA A 169 3.61 17.80 -3.15
CA ALA A 169 3.00 17.13 -4.31
C ALA A 169 1.88 17.98 -4.91
N ILE A 170 1.17 18.76 -4.10
CA ILE A 170 0.18 19.75 -4.56
C ILE A 170 0.87 20.88 -5.31
N TRP A 171 1.99 21.40 -4.79
CA TRP A 171 2.80 22.40 -5.47
C TRP A 171 3.22 21.94 -6.88
N ALA A 172 3.75 20.72 -6.98
CA ALA A 172 4.13 20.13 -8.27
C ALA A 172 2.94 20.02 -9.22
N LYS A 173 1.75 19.68 -8.71
CA LYS A 173 0.52 19.66 -9.51
C LYS A 173 0.12 21.03 -10.01
N ILE A 174 0.17 22.07 -9.16
CA ILE A 174 -0.14 23.44 -9.59
C ILE A 174 0.78 23.86 -10.74
N MET A 175 2.08 23.56 -10.64
CA MET A 175 3.06 23.87 -11.68
C MET A 175 2.80 23.13 -12.99
N GLU A 176 2.49 21.83 -12.94
CA GLU A 176 2.11 21.03 -14.12
C GLU A 176 0.90 21.64 -14.84
N PHE A 177 -0.09 22.12 -14.08
CA PHE A 177 -1.25 22.80 -14.63
C PHE A 177 -0.89 24.18 -15.23
N GLU A 178 -0.02 24.98 -14.59
CA GLU A 178 0.44 26.28 -15.13
C GLU A 178 1.16 26.14 -16.49
N ASP A 179 1.86 25.04 -16.73
CA ASP A 179 2.57 24.80 -17.99
C ASP A 179 1.61 24.45 -19.17
N GLU A 180 0.40 23.94 -18.87
CA GLU A 180 -0.56 23.49 -19.88
C GLU A 180 -1.45 24.60 -20.45
N ASP A 181 -1.71 25.67 -19.68
CA ASP A 181 -2.66 26.73 -20.03
C ASP A 181 -2.05 28.13 -19.85
N GLU A 182 -2.27 29.06 -20.78
CA GLU A 182 -1.70 30.43 -20.74
C GLU A 182 -2.23 31.33 -19.59
N ASP A 183 -3.24 30.90 -18.84
CA ASP A 183 -3.89 31.71 -17.80
C ASP A 183 -3.21 31.56 -16.42
N PRO A 184 -2.82 32.66 -15.76
CA PRO A 184 -2.17 32.63 -14.46
C PRO A 184 -3.10 32.11 -13.36
N ILE A 185 -2.61 31.16 -12.57
CA ILE A 185 -3.30 30.61 -11.40
C ILE A 185 -2.95 31.47 -10.18
N ASP A 186 -3.97 31.95 -9.46
CA ASP A 186 -3.78 32.63 -8.17
C ASP A 186 -3.51 31.57 -7.08
N VAL A 187 -2.23 31.35 -6.80
CA VAL A 187 -1.76 30.35 -5.82
C VAL A 187 -2.33 30.62 -4.42
N GLU A 188 -2.50 31.88 -4.04
CA GLU A 188 -3.05 32.28 -2.73
C GLU A 188 -4.50 31.79 -2.58
N ASP A 189 -5.33 31.97 -3.62
CA ASP A 189 -6.71 31.49 -3.64
C ASP A 189 -6.78 29.94 -3.62
N VAL A 190 -5.78 29.26 -4.19
CA VAL A 190 -5.66 27.79 -4.06
C VAL A 190 -5.37 27.38 -2.61
N ILE A 191 -4.46 28.08 -1.92
CA ILE A 191 -4.14 27.83 -0.51
C ILE A 191 -5.40 28.03 0.36
N GLU A 192 -6.10 29.15 0.20
CA GLU A 192 -7.32 29.44 0.98
C GLU A 192 -8.39 28.35 0.81
N ARG A 193 -8.61 27.88 -0.42
CA ARG A 193 -9.58 26.81 -0.72
C ARG A 193 -9.20 25.46 -0.15
N LEU A 194 -7.91 25.16 -0.06
CA LEU A 194 -7.42 23.87 0.41
C LEU A 194 -7.22 23.82 1.93
N ARG A 195 -6.94 24.95 2.60
CA ARG A 195 -6.64 25.01 4.05
C ARG A 195 -7.65 24.27 4.93
N GLU A 196 -8.93 24.34 4.59
CA GLU A 196 -10.04 23.68 5.33
C GLU A 196 -10.31 22.22 4.91
N ARG A 197 -9.70 21.74 3.82
CA ARG A 197 -9.92 20.39 3.26
C ARG A 197 -8.84 19.38 3.63
N ALA A 198 -7.89 19.76 4.48
CA ALA A 198 -6.82 18.85 4.89
C ALA A 198 -7.38 17.70 5.75
N VAL A 199 -6.87 16.50 5.49
CA VAL A 199 -7.13 15.29 6.28
C VAL A 199 -5.82 14.90 6.94
N CYS A 200 -5.79 14.83 8.27
CA CYS A 200 -4.63 14.32 8.98
C CYS A 200 -4.66 12.79 8.96
N ASP A 201 -3.91 12.18 8.04
CA ASP A 201 -3.51 10.77 8.17
C ASP A 201 -2.20 10.74 8.99
N GLY A 202 -1.79 9.62 9.59
CA GLY A 202 -0.62 9.55 10.51
C GLY A 202 0.73 10.09 9.97
N PHE A 203 0.74 10.50 8.69
CA PHE A 203 1.81 11.13 7.93
C PHE A 203 1.71 12.67 7.85
N GLY A 204 0.75 13.30 8.53
CA GLY A 204 0.53 14.76 8.51
C GLY A 204 -0.66 15.18 7.65
N PRO A 205 -0.82 16.49 7.38
CA PRO A 205 -1.92 17.01 6.57
C PRO A 205 -1.78 16.56 5.11
N VAL A 206 -2.76 15.78 4.64
CA VAL A 206 -2.87 15.33 3.26
C VAL A 206 -4.18 15.78 2.64
N TYR A 207 -4.20 15.93 1.32
CA TYR A 207 -5.34 16.49 0.58
C TYR A 207 -5.76 15.53 -0.54
N ARG A 208 -7.06 15.41 -0.78
CA ARG A 208 -7.61 14.54 -1.83
C ARG A 208 -7.33 15.13 -3.21
N LEU A 209 -6.93 14.29 -4.16
CA LEU A 209 -6.67 14.71 -5.53
C LEU A 209 -7.87 15.45 -6.17
N THR A 210 -9.08 14.96 -5.91
CA THR A 210 -10.32 15.56 -6.41
C THR A 210 -10.53 16.97 -5.88
N ASP A 211 -10.23 17.22 -4.60
CA ASP A 211 -10.32 18.54 -3.99
C ASP A 211 -9.27 19.49 -4.55
N ILE A 212 -8.04 19.01 -4.75
CA ILE A 212 -6.93 19.77 -5.35
C ILE A 212 -7.28 20.22 -6.77
N GLU A 213 -7.70 19.30 -7.63
CA GLU A 213 -8.08 19.62 -9.01
C GLU A 213 -9.25 20.61 -9.07
N GLN A 214 -10.23 20.45 -8.18
CA GLN A 214 -11.37 21.37 -8.09
C GLN A 214 -10.93 22.76 -7.61
N ALA A 215 -10.05 22.85 -6.61
CA ALA A 215 -9.54 24.11 -6.11
C ALA A 215 -8.76 24.87 -7.20
N ILE A 216 -7.87 24.18 -7.93
CA ILE A 216 -7.12 24.75 -9.05
C ILE A 216 -8.07 25.27 -10.15
N LYS A 217 -9.06 24.45 -10.54
CA LYS A 217 -10.07 24.86 -11.55
C LYS A 217 -10.89 26.06 -11.10
N GLN A 218 -11.20 26.17 -9.81
CA GLN A 218 -11.96 27.30 -9.28
C GLN A 218 -11.11 28.57 -9.20
N ALA A 219 -9.86 28.46 -8.74
CA ALA A 219 -8.93 29.58 -8.65
C ALA A 219 -8.67 30.20 -10.03
N ARG A 220 -8.51 29.37 -11.08
CA ARG A 220 -8.45 29.83 -12.47
C ARG A 220 -9.67 30.64 -12.90
N LYS A 221 -10.87 30.13 -12.64
CA LYS A 221 -12.12 30.84 -12.98
C LYS A 221 -12.26 32.16 -12.23
N ALA A 222 -11.75 32.23 -11.00
CA ALA A 222 -11.74 33.45 -10.21
C ALA A 222 -10.74 34.48 -10.76
N ALA A 223 -9.54 34.02 -11.16
CA ALA A 223 -8.51 34.85 -11.78
C ALA A 223 -8.97 35.46 -13.12
N GLN A 224 -9.68 34.70 -13.96
CA GLN A 224 -10.25 35.18 -15.23
C GLN A 224 -11.36 36.23 -15.06
N LYS A 225 -12.00 36.30 -13.89
CA LYS A 225 -13.13 37.21 -13.63
C LYS A 225 -12.68 38.55 -13.03
N ARG A 226 -11.42 38.65 -12.60
CA ARG A 226 -10.80 39.88 -12.06
C ARG A 226 -10.27 40.75 -13.20
#